data_AF-A0A399ZK14-F1
#
_entry.id   AF-A0A399ZK14-F1
#
_cell.length_a   1.000
_cell.length_b   1.000
_cell.length_c   1.000
_cell.angle_alpha   90.00
_cell.angle_beta   90.00
_cell.angle_gamma   90.00
#
_symmetry.space_group_name_H-M   'P 1'
#
loop_
_entity.id
_entity.type
_entity.pdbx_description
1 polymer ?
#
loop_
_entity_poly.entity_id
_entity_poly.type
_entity_poly.pdbx_seq_one_letter_code
_entity_poly.pdbx_strand_id
1 'polypeptide(L)' 'MKQVELLQEILDTLKQDPIVWKNFQAFPESYKQIRVGFIDGARKRPEEFEKRLRYFIKMTGKNKRFGMVQ' A
#
# COMPACT_ATOMS: atom_id res chain seq x y z
N MET A 1 -1.97 14.65 -14.44
CA MET A 1 -1.49 13.44 -15.15
C MET A 1 -0.49 12.59 -14.33
N LYS A 2 0.40 13.16 -13.49
CA LYS A 2 1.39 12.37 -12.74
C LYS A 2 0.86 11.48 -11.59
N GLN A 3 -0.35 11.72 -11.06
CA GLN A 3 -0.84 11.01 -9.87
C GLN A 3 -1.43 9.62 -10.17
N VAL A 4 -1.79 9.34 -11.44
CA VAL A 4 -2.44 8.08 -11.85
C VAL A 4 -1.41 6.97 -12.12
N GLU A 5 -0.27 7.29 -12.73
CA GLU A 5 0.79 6.32 -13.03
C GLU A 5 1.48 5.76 -11.77
N LEU A 6 1.51 6.54 -10.68
CA LEU A 6 2.27 6.20 -9.46
C LEU A 6 1.50 5.28 -8.51
N LEU A 7 0.17 5.34 -8.55
CA LEU A 7 -0.70 4.36 -7.88
C LEU A 7 -0.51 2.96 -8.48
N GLN A 8 -0.22 2.92 -9.79
CA GLN A 8 -0.06 1.68 -10.52
C GLN A 8 1.15 0.88 -10.00
N GLU A 9 2.28 1.52 -9.69
CA GLU A 9 3.48 0.86 -9.15
C GLU A 9 3.21 0.14 -7.81
N ILE A 10 2.49 0.79 -6.89
CA ILE A 10 2.12 0.19 -5.60
C ILE A 10 1.17 -0.99 -5.84
N LEU A 11 0.18 -0.82 -6.70
CA LEU A 11 -0.79 -1.87 -7.02
C LEU A 11 -0.13 -3.07 -7.71
N ASP A 12 0.76 -2.83 -8.66
CA ASP A 12 1.47 -3.88 -9.39
C ASP A 12 2.37 -4.67 -8.44
N THR A 13 3.03 -3.99 -7.49
CA THR A 13 3.80 -4.65 -6.44
C THR A 13 2.92 -5.55 -5.57
N LEU A 14 1.72 -5.10 -5.19
CA LEU A 14 0.79 -5.91 -4.39
C LEU A 14 0.25 -7.12 -5.16
N LYS A 15 0.06 -6.99 -6.48
CA LYS A 15 -0.43 -8.08 -7.36
C LYS A 15 0.59 -9.19 -7.58
N GLN A 16 1.88 -8.96 -7.32
CA GLN A 16 2.92 -9.99 -7.45
C GLN A 16 2.75 -11.13 -6.44
N ASP A 17 2.13 -10.85 -5.29
CA ASP A 17 1.80 -11.87 -4.29
C ASP A 17 0.26 -12.06 -4.23
N PRO A 18 -0.26 -13.21 -4.67
CA PRO A 18 -1.70 -13.47 -4.69
C PRO A 18 -2.37 -13.40 -3.30
N ILE A 19 -1.65 -13.74 -2.22
CA ILE A 19 -2.17 -13.69 -0.85
C ILE A 19 -2.29 -12.24 -0.40
N VAL A 20 -1.23 -11.45 -0.65
CA VAL A 20 -1.23 -10.00 -0.37
C VAL A 20 -2.34 -9.31 -1.18
N TRP A 21 -2.47 -9.63 -2.46
CA TRP A 21 -3.49 -9.05 -3.32
C TRP A 21 -4.91 -9.36 -2.83
N LYS A 22 -5.18 -10.63 -2.49
CA LYS A 22 -6.48 -11.04 -1.95
C LYS A 22 -6.83 -10.31 -0.65
N ASN A 23 -5.88 -10.22 0.29
CA ASN A 23 -6.11 -9.53 1.56
C ASN A 23 -6.29 -8.03 1.38
N PHE A 24 -5.51 -7.41 0.48
CA PHE A 24 -5.65 -6.01 0.12
C PHE A 24 -7.05 -5.71 -0.41
N GLN A 25 -7.54 -6.52 -1.36
CA GLN A 25 -8.89 -6.35 -1.93
C GLN A 25 -10.01 -6.43 -0.89
N ALA A 26 -9.82 -7.22 0.17
CA ALA A 26 -10.78 -7.38 1.25
C ALA A 26 -10.79 -6.22 2.27
N PHE A 27 -9.80 -5.33 2.24
CA PHE A 27 -9.76 -4.19 3.16
C PHE A 27 -10.76 -3.08 2.76
N PRO A 28 -11.27 -2.31 3.74
CA PRO A 28 -12.13 -1.16 3.47
C PRO A 28 -11.50 -0.16 2.51
N GLU A 29 -12.32 0.43 1.64
CA GLU A 29 -11.85 1.39 0.63
C GLU A 29 -11.11 2.58 1.26
N SER A 30 -11.65 3.15 2.34
CA SER A 30 -11.01 4.23 3.09
C SER A 30 -9.61 3.85 3.61
N TYR A 31 -9.45 2.62 4.12
CA TYR A 31 -8.16 2.12 4.57
C TYR A 31 -7.16 2.00 3.42
N LYS A 32 -7.58 1.46 2.27
CA LYS A 32 -6.73 1.35 1.08
C LYS A 32 -6.26 2.72 0.61
N GLN A 33 -7.17 3.69 0.49
CA GLN A 33 -6.86 5.06 0.07
C GLN A 33 -5.87 5.75 1.01
N ILE A 34 -6.12 5.69 2.33
CA ILE A 34 -5.24 6.29 3.33
C ILE A 34 -3.85 5.67 3.29
N ARG A 35 -3.74 4.33 3.20
CA ARG A 35 -2.44 3.64 3.21
C ARG A 35 -1.65 3.90 1.94
N VAL A 36 -2.32 3.87 0.79
CA VAL A 36 -1.68 4.17 -0.49
C VAL A 36 -1.21 5.63 -0.52
N GLY A 37 -2.02 6.58 -0.06
CA GLY A 37 -1.61 7.99 0.06
C GLY A 37 -0.45 8.19 1.06
N PHE A 38 -0.44 7.47 2.17
CA PHE A 38 0.67 7.50 3.13
C PHE A 38 1.99 6.98 2.53
N ILE A 39 1.94 5.92 1.73
CA ILE A 39 3.12 5.38 1.02
C ILE A 39 3.57 6.38 -0.05
N ASP A 40 2.66 6.85 -0.89
CA ASP A 40 2.96 7.78 -1.99
C ASP A 40 3.51 9.13 -1.48
N GLY A 41 3.02 9.62 -0.34
CA GLY A 41 3.56 10.83 0.31
C GLY A 41 5.03 10.74 0.73
N ALA A 42 5.64 9.54 0.74
CA ALA A 42 7.07 9.37 0.98
C ALA A 42 7.93 9.37 -0.30
N ARG A 43 7.34 9.49 -1.50
CA ARG A 43 8.04 9.28 -2.78
C ARG A 43 9.29 10.14 -3.01
N LYS A 44 9.35 11.36 -2.44
CA LYS A 44 10.56 12.22 -2.50
C LYS A 44 11.73 11.69 -1.64
N ARG A 45 11.51 10.63 -0.88
CA ARG A 45 12.47 9.97 0.03
C ARG A 45 12.43 8.46 -0.26
N PRO A 46 13.23 7.97 -1.23
CA PRO A 46 13.17 6.58 -1.70
C PRO A 46 13.25 5.54 -0.57
N GLU A 47 14.17 5.73 0.38
CA GLU A 47 14.32 4.81 1.53
C GLU A 47 13.04 4.70 2.38
N GLU A 48 12.38 5.83 2.63
CA GLU A 48 11.15 5.89 3.43
C GLU A 48 9.95 5.34 2.64
N PHE A 49 9.89 5.61 1.34
CA PHE A 49 8.90 5.01 0.44
C PHE A 49 8.99 3.48 0.47
N GLU A 50 10.18 2.94 0.23
CA GLU A 50 10.40 1.50 0.24
C GLU A 50 10.11 0.88 1.61
N LYS A 51 10.54 1.53 2.69
CA LYS A 51 10.25 1.08 4.05
C LYS A 51 8.76 0.96 4.31
N ARG A 52 7.97 1.97 3.91
CA ARG A 52 6.50 1.96 4.04
C ARG A 52 5.86 0.89 3.18
N LEU A 53 6.29 0.76 1.92
CA LEU A 53 5.77 -0.24 0.99
C LEU A 53 6.04 -1.65 1.49
N ARG A 54 7.28 -1.97 1.90
CA ARG A 54 7.65 -3.27 2.47
C ARG A 54 6.84 -3.59 3.73
N TYR A 55 6.68 -2.62 4.62
CA TYR A 55 5.88 -2.81 5.83
C TYR A 55 4.39 -3.04 5.51
N PHE A 56 3.86 -2.30 4.54
CA PHE A 56 2.49 -2.48 4.08
C PHE A 56 2.26 -3.87 3.51
N ILE A 57 3.12 -4.35 2.62
CA ILE A 57 3.08 -5.71 2.06
C ILE A 57 3.15 -6.76 3.18
N LYS A 58 4.10 -6.62 4.12
CA LYS A 58 4.26 -7.54 5.26
C LYS A 58 3.00 -7.66 6.12
N MET A 59 2.32 -6.54 6.39
CA MET A 59 1.11 -6.53 7.22
C MET A 59 -0.11 -7.04 6.44
N THR A 60 -0.23 -6.65 5.18
CA THR A 60 -1.29 -7.12 4.28
C THR A 60 -1.19 -8.63 4.04
N GLY A 61 0.02 -9.18 3.87
CA GLY A 61 0.23 -10.63 3.77
C GLY A 61 -0.22 -11.39 5.03
N LYS A 62 -0.19 -10.75 6.19
CA LYS A 62 -0.73 -11.28 7.46
C LYS A 62 -2.22 -10.97 7.67
N ASN A 63 -2.90 -10.39 6.68
CA ASN A 63 -4.27 -9.87 6.78
C ASN A 63 -4.47 -8.90 7.96
N LYS A 64 -3.45 -8.10 8.28
CA LYS A 64 -3.49 -7.13 9.39
C LYS A 64 -3.51 -5.70 8.88
N ARG A 65 -4.47 -4.93 9.38
CA ARG A 65 -4.50 -3.47 9.23
C ARG A 65 -3.62 -2.80 10.28
N PHE A 66 -3.08 -1.63 9.98
CA PHE A 66 -2.27 -0.84 10.94
C PHE A 66 -2.49 0.66 10.77
N GLY A 67 -2.02 1.41 11.77
CA GLY A 67 -2.25 2.84 11.92
C GLY A 67 -3.69 3.15 12.31
N MET A 68 -3.92 4.31 12.89
CA MET A 68 -5.26 4.71 13.31
C MET A 68 -6.11 4.98 12.07
N VAL A 69 -7.17 4.20 11.91
CA VAL A 69 -8.31 4.49 11.05
C VAL A 69 -9.49 4.19 11.96
N GLN A 70 -10.12 5.24 12.50
CA GLN A 70 -11.34 5.14 13.31
C GLN A 70 -12.52 4.72 12.41
#